data_AF-A0A7C7FU65-F1
#
_entry.id   AF-A0A7C7FU65-F1
#
_cell.length_a   1.000
_cell.length_b   1.000
_cell.length_c   1.000
_cell.angle_alpha   90.00
_cell.angle_beta   90.00
_cell.angle_gamma   90.00
#
_symmetry.space_group_name_H-M   'P 1'
#
loop_
_entity.id
_entity.type
_entity.pdbx_description
1 polymer ?
#
loop_
_entity_poly.entity_id
_entity_poly.type
_entity_poly.pdbx_seq_one_letter_code
_entity_poly.pdbx_strand_id
1 'polypeptide(L)'
;MNNLTLPQDHQAREEASDPQLNVTLEASAGTGKTRILVDRYIRLIEAGAAPRNILAITFTRKAAGEMKYRIIQELRRQSMLWQEVRDRLFDVRIATMDAFCLGLLKEFPLEANLEPDMDLLSEVEIHLLLEEAVERSLMGHGRRPTPDLKFLISQFGEASLQRGIRHFIRSRLVTGPLLDQFVRQRVPHTLELRHVLTKTSSSLREALRNHHWATLPMPLRHVMESQPVTPFDLEHVASYFLTQNGTPRKRLSRACLRADFDTRAKYDQHRMQVIGIAPVIAEHIRRWRRDVDFYAIQELWKLYRSASQHFTSLKEERGGLDFSDVVHHAVNLLNQRGIFSQSRFRLESRYHHLLIDEFQDTNEMQWSLIQSLIDSWGEGAGLVQDAIANAQASGRGKGRTEHLSGGRSKTICLWMARCARRSGEHRNQIPHEHSAKGRPPITHPSEFSISTRLTPLSQ
;
A
#
# COMPACT_ATOMS: atom_id res chain seq x y z
N MET A 1 -16.44 39.83 -36.42
CA MET A 1 -15.25 39.14 -35.87
C MET A 1 -15.59 38.71 -34.45
N ASN A 2 -15.98 37.45 -34.24
CA ASN A 2 -16.26 36.94 -32.90
C ASN A 2 -14.92 36.66 -32.20
N ASN A 3 -14.59 37.45 -31.19
CA ASN A 3 -13.53 37.10 -30.24
C ASN A 3 -13.99 35.88 -29.44
N LEU A 4 -13.59 34.70 -29.90
CA LEU A 4 -13.67 33.47 -29.10
C LEU A 4 -12.64 33.60 -27.97
N THR A 5 -13.08 34.11 -26.82
CA THR A 5 -12.30 34.06 -25.58
C THR A 5 -12.02 32.59 -25.25
N LEU A 6 -10.76 32.19 -25.36
CA LEU A 6 -10.32 30.84 -25.00
C LEU A 6 -10.51 30.61 -23.49
N PRO A 7 -10.83 29.38 -23.05
CA PRO A 7 -10.92 29.05 -21.63
C PRO A 7 -9.64 29.42 -20.87
N GLN A 8 -9.76 29.81 -19.60
CA GLN A 8 -8.62 30.21 -18.76
C GLN A 8 -7.54 29.12 -18.63
N ASP A 9 -7.90 27.85 -18.80
CA ASP A 9 -7.01 26.69 -18.72
C ASP A 9 -6.44 26.25 -20.08
N HIS A 10 -6.68 27.01 -21.16
CA HIS A 10 -6.25 26.65 -22.51
C HIS A 10 -4.74 26.45 -22.62
N GLN A 11 -3.95 27.40 -22.11
CA GLN A 11 -2.49 27.32 -22.15
C GLN A 11 -1.97 26.09 -21.40
N ALA A 12 -2.52 25.81 -20.21
CA ALA A 12 -2.12 24.65 -19.42
C ALA A 12 -2.44 23.32 -20.15
N ARG A 13 -3.54 23.26 -20.92
CA ARG A 13 -3.89 22.10 -21.77
C ARG A 13 -2.97 21.96 -22.96
N GLU A 14 -2.57 23.07 -23.60
CA GLU A 14 -1.60 23.05 -24.70
C GLU A 14 -0.24 22.54 -24.24
N GLU A 15 0.28 23.06 -23.13
CA GLU A 15 1.53 22.61 -22.51
C GLU A 15 1.44 21.15 -22.09
N ALA A 16 0.32 20.73 -21.49
CA ALA A 16 0.13 19.36 -21.05
C ALA A 16 0.06 18.36 -22.21
N SER A 17 -0.43 18.79 -23.38
CA SER A 17 -0.49 17.96 -24.58
C SER A 17 0.75 18.06 -25.46
N ASP A 18 1.71 18.93 -25.13
CA ASP A 18 2.96 19.12 -25.88
C ASP A 18 3.87 17.87 -25.82
N PRO A 19 4.21 17.25 -26.98
CA PRO A 19 5.11 16.11 -27.06
C PRO A 19 6.60 16.44 -26.80
N GLN A 20 6.96 17.68 -26.44
CA GLN A 20 8.33 18.10 -26.10
C GLN A 20 8.56 18.37 -24.61
N LEU A 21 7.53 18.36 -23.78
CA LEU A 21 7.65 18.56 -22.34
C LEU A 21 7.38 17.28 -21.54
N ASN A 22 8.17 16.98 -20.52
CA ASN A 22 7.75 16.01 -19.49
C ASN A 22 6.73 16.69 -18.56
N VAL A 23 5.57 16.07 -18.36
CA VAL A 23 4.43 16.72 -17.70
C VAL A 23 3.84 15.83 -16.62
N THR A 24 3.65 16.40 -15.44
CA THR A 24 2.68 15.90 -14.46
C THR A 24 1.49 16.86 -14.42
N LEU A 25 0.30 16.30 -14.60
CA LEU A 25 -0.97 17.00 -14.68
C LEU A 25 -1.82 16.68 -13.43
N GLU A 26 -1.89 17.63 -12.51
CA GLU A 26 -2.82 17.58 -11.38
C GLU A 26 -4.13 18.30 -11.75
N ALA A 27 -5.26 17.62 -11.64
CA ALA A 27 -6.57 18.21 -11.95
C ALA A 27 -7.72 17.47 -11.24
N SER A 28 -8.84 18.16 -11.01
CA SER A 28 -10.04 17.56 -10.40
C SER A 28 -10.73 16.54 -11.31
N ALA A 29 -11.65 15.73 -10.76
CA ALA A 29 -12.47 14.85 -11.58
C ALA A 29 -13.31 15.65 -12.61
N GLY A 30 -13.52 15.08 -13.80
CA GLY A 30 -14.33 15.72 -14.86
C GLY A 30 -13.63 16.82 -15.65
N THR A 31 -12.35 17.11 -15.40
CA THR A 31 -11.58 18.20 -16.04
C THR A 31 -11.04 17.89 -17.45
N GLY A 32 -11.39 16.74 -18.04
CA GLY A 32 -10.92 16.38 -19.39
C GLY A 32 -9.50 15.78 -19.42
N LYS A 33 -8.96 15.32 -18.31
CA LYS A 33 -7.75 14.50 -18.19
C LYS A 33 -7.51 13.48 -19.30
N THR A 34 -8.48 12.60 -19.53
CA THR A 34 -8.40 11.58 -20.58
C THR A 34 -8.38 12.23 -21.97
N ARG A 35 -9.07 13.37 -22.17
CA ARG A 35 -8.99 14.15 -23.41
C ARG A 35 -7.56 14.65 -23.64
N ILE A 36 -6.90 15.19 -22.61
CA ILE A 36 -5.50 15.65 -22.69
C ILE A 36 -4.56 14.48 -23.05
N LEU A 37 -4.73 13.31 -22.43
CA LEU A 37 -3.95 12.10 -22.77
C LEU A 37 -4.15 11.67 -24.22
N VAL A 38 -5.41 11.68 -24.69
CA VAL A 38 -5.75 11.36 -26.09
C VAL A 38 -5.10 12.39 -27.03
N ASP A 39 -5.29 13.69 -26.77
CA ASP A 39 -4.76 14.78 -27.60
C ASP A 39 -3.23 14.70 -27.65
N ARG A 40 -2.58 14.37 -26.54
CA ARG A 40 -1.14 14.14 -26.49
C ARG A 40 -0.67 12.93 -27.30
N TYR A 41 -1.40 11.81 -27.22
CA TYR A 41 -1.11 10.63 -28.03
C TYR A 41 -1.15 10.97 -29.52
N ILE A 42 -2.15 11.75 -29.94
CA ILE A 42 -2.29 12.21 -31.33
C ILE A 42 -1.13 13.14 -31.72
N ARG A 43 -0.81 14.13 -30.89
CA ARG A 43 0.33 15.05 -31.12
C ARG A 43 1.67 14.34 -31.22
N LEU A 44 1.86 13.24 -30.48
CA LEU A 44 3.05 12.40 -30.61
C LEU A 44 3.14 11.74 -32.00
N ILE A 45 2.03 11.23 -32.52
CA ILE A 45 1.98 10.66 -33.88
C ILE A 45 2.21 11.77 -34.92
N GLU A 46 1.57 12.93 -34.77
CA GLU A 46 1.77 14.09 -35.65
C GLU A 46 3.24 14.55 -35.65
N ALA A 47 3.94 14.44 -34.52
CA ALA A 47 5.37 14.71 -34.40
C ALA A 47 6.27 13.59 -34.98
N GLY A 48 5.68 12.55 -35.58
CA GLY A 48 6.39 11.46 -36.25
C GLY A 48 6.65 10.21 -35.41
N ALA A 49 6.09 10.10 -34.19
CA ALA A 49 6.21 8.89 -33.40
C ALA A 49 5.39 7.74 -34.02
N ALA A 50 6.02 6.59 -34.23
CA ALA A 50 5.29 5.39 -34.63
C ALA A 50 4.37 4.93 -33.46
N PRO A 51 3.15 4.44 -33.71
CA PRO A 51 2.24 3.99 -32.65
C PRO A 51 2.84 2.96 -31.69
N ARG A 52 3.67 2.04 -32.20
CA ARG A 52 4.41 1.04 -31.38
C ARG A 52 5.38 1.66 -30.38
N ASN A 53 5.78 2.92 -30.60
CA ASN A 53 6.71 3.64 -29.75
C ASN A 53 6.05 4.42 -28.61
N ILE A 54 4.72 4.36 -28.52
CA ILE A 54 3.95 5.01 -27.47
C ILE A 54 3.31 3.93 -26.61
N LEU A 55 3.67 3.89 -25.33
CA LEU A 55 3.04 3.04 -24.32
C LEU A 55 2.10 3.88 -23.47
N ALA A 56 0.81 3.56 -23.48
CA ALA A 56 -0.15 4.13 -22.54
C ALA A 56 -0.59 3.07 -21.52
N ILE A 57 -0.45 3.38 -20.24
CA ILE A 57 -0.84 2.53 -19.11
C ILE A 57 -2.03 3.16 -18.39
N THR A 58 -3.05 2.36 -18.12
CA THR A 58 -4.24 2.77 -17.35
C THR A 58 -4.51 1.82 -16.19
N PHE A 59 -5.36 2.22 -15.25
CA PHE A 59 -5.69 1.39 -14.08
C PHE A 59 -6.69 0.27 -14.38
N THR A 60 -7.56 0.42 -15.39
CA THR A 60 -8.62 -0.56 -15.68
C THR A 60 -8.71 -0.91 -17.15
N ARG A 61 -9.13 -2.14 -17.47
CA ARG A 61 -9.33 -2.58 -18.86
C ARG A 61 -10.38 -1.73 -19.58
N LYS A 62 -11.39 -1.24 -18.84
CA LYS A 62 -12.40 -0.31 -19.35
C LYS A 62 -11.77 1.03 -19.76
N ALA A 63 -10.92 1.62 -18.92
CA ALA A 63 -10.22 2.86 -19.23
C ALA A 63 -9.27 2.69 -20.43
N ALA A 64 -8.51 1.59 -20.49
CA ALA A 64 -7.68 1.27 -21.64
C ALA A 64 -8.50 1.18 -22.95
N GLY A 65 -9.63 0.46 -22.92
CA GLY A 65 -10.53 0.32 -24.06
C GLY A 65 -11.17 1.65 -24.50
N GLU A 66 -11.61 2.46 -23.55
CA GLU A 66 -12.19 3.78 -23.81
C GLU A 66 -11.14 4.74 -24.42
N MET A 67 -9.93 4.77 -23.85
CA MET A 67 -8.83 5.58 -24.38
C MET A 67 -8.46 5.16 -25.80
N LYS A 68 -8.36 3.85 -26.06
CA LYS A 68 -8.11 3.30 -27.40
C LYS A 68 -9.17 3.70 -28.40
N TYR A 69 -10.45 3.60 -28.03
CA TYR A 69 -11.56 4.02 -28.86
C TYR A 69 -11.45 5.51 -29.21
N ARG A 70 -11.21 6.37 -28.22
CA ARG A 70 -11.08 7.83 -28.41
C ARG A 70 -9.92 8.19 -29.33
N ILE A 71 -8.75 7.56 -29.17
CA ILE A 71 -7.59 7.76 -30.05
C ILE A 71 -7.93 7.37 -31.50
N ILE A 72 -8.54 6.20 -31.71
CA ILE A 72 -8.89 5.75 -33.07
C ILE A 72 -9.92 6.68 -33.71
N GLN A 73 -10.90 7.19 -32.96
CA GLN A 73 -11.87 8.15 -33.48
C GLN A 73 -11.20 9.48 -33.89
N GLU A 74 -10.29 10.00 -33.06
CA GLU A 74 -9.58 11.24 -33.37
C GLU A 74 -8.65 11.06 -34.58
N LEU A 75 -7.94 9.94 -34.69
CA LEU A 75 -7.15 9.60 -35.88
C LEU A 75 -8.02 9.57 -37.13
N ARG A 76 -9.19 8.90 -37.09
CA ARG A 76 -10.12 8.83 -38.23
C ARG A 76 -10.65 10.19 -38.68
N ARG A 77 -10.79 11.13 -37.75
CA ARG A 77 -11.23 12.51 -38.05
C ARG A 77 -10.16 13.27 -38.84
N GLN A 78 -8.88 12.91 -38.67
CA GLN A 78 -7.75 13.51 -39.36
C GLN A 78 -7.37 12.69 -40.61
N SER A 79 -8.00 12.96 -41.75
CA SER A 79 -7.89 12.14 -42.97
C SER A 79 -6.46 11.83 -43.42
N MET A 80 -5.53 12.79 -43.33
CA MET A 80 -4.13 12.58 -43.73
C MET A 80 -3.40 11.64 -42.76
N LEU A 81 -3.45 11.96 -41.46
CA LEU A 81 -2.85 11.16 -40.40
C LEU A 81 -3.42 9.72 -40.40
N TRP A 82 -4.73 9.58 -40.58
CA TRP A 82 -5.38 8.27 -40.69
C TRP A 82 -4.76 7.40 -41.78
N GLN A 83 -4.52 7.93 -42.98
CA GLN A 83 -3.93 7.16 -44.07
C GLN A 83 -2.51 6.67 -43.73
N GLU A 84 -1.74 7.45 -42.97
CA GLU A 84 -0.38 7.10 -42.56
C GLU A 84 -0.33 5.99 -41.50
N VAL A 85 -1.26 6.02 -40.54
CA VAL A 85 -1.26 5.06 -39.41
C VAL A 85 -2.27 3.93 -39.51
N ARG A 86 -3.22 3.94 -40.46
CA ARG A 86 -4.27 2.91 -40.57
C ARG A 86 -3.71 1.50 -40.61
N ASP A 87 -2.64 1.29 -41.37
CA ASP A 87 -2.05 -0.03 -41.56
C ASP A 87 -1.15 -0.44 -40.38
N ARG A 88 -1.00 0.43 -39.38
CA ARG A 88 -0.25 0.20 -38.13
C ARG A 88 -1.12 0.36 -36.88
N LEU A 89 -2.45 0.32 -37.00
CA LEU A 89 -3.34 0.50 -35.84
C LEU A 89 -3.20 -0.62 -34.80
N PHE A 90 -2.78 -1.81 -35.22
CA PHE A 90 -2.49 -2.92 -34.30
C PHE A 90 -1.29 -2.64 -33.39
N ASP A 91 -0.42 -1.70 -33.77
CA ASP A 91 0.73 -1.26 -32.97
C ASP A 91 0.34 -0.31 -31.83
N VAL A 92 -0.91 0.18 -31.78
CA VAL A 92 -1.37 1.05 -30.68
C VAL A 92 -1.37 0.28 -29.36
N ARG A 93 -0.42 0.60 -28.49
CA ARG A 93 -0.21 -0.05 -27.19
C ARG A 93 -0.83 0.75 -26.05
N ILE A 94 -2.06 0.40 -25.73
CA ILE A 94 -2.79 0.90 -24.56
C ILE A 94 -3.18 -0.31 -23.72
N ALA A 95 -2.63 -0.41 -22.52
CA ALA A 95 -2.77 -1.57 -21.66
C ALA A 95 -3.10 -1.15 -20.22
N THR A 96 -3.58 -2.10 -19.43
CA THR A 96 -3.48 -1.97 -17.98
C THR A 96 -2.09 -2.35 -17.52
N MET A 97 -1.73 -1.94 -16.29
CA MET A 97 -0.42 -2.25 -15.73
C MET A 97 -0.12 -3.77 -15.71
N ASP A 98 -1.11 -4.59 -15.33
CA ASP A 98 -1.01 -6.05 -15.37
C ASP A 98 -0.81 -6.58 -16.78
N ALA A 99 -1.60 -6.11 -17.75
CA ALA A 99 -1.51 -6.60 -19.11
C ALA A 99 -0.15 -6.27 -19.73
N PHE A 100 0.42 -5.10 -19.39
CA PHE A 100 1.77 -4.74 -19.77
C PHE A 100 2.81 -5.67 -19.11
N CYS A 101 2.74 -5.85 -17.78
CA CYS A 101 3.67 -6.71 -17.05
C CYS A 101 3.61 -8.16 -17.55
N LEU A 102 2.42 -8.72 -17.73
CA LEU A 102 2.24 -10.07 -18.24
C LEU A 102 2.82 -10.21 -19.66
N GLY A 103 2.58 -9.21 -20.53
CA GLY A 103 3.17 -9.18 -21.86
C GLY A 103 4.71 -9.16 -21.81
N LEU A 104 5.28 -8.39 -20.89
CA LEU A 104 6.72 -8.32 -20.67
C LEU A 104 7.29 -9.68 -20.20
N LEU A 105 6.64 -10.32 -19.24
CA LEU A 105 7.05 -11.63 -18.71
C LEU A 105 6.93 -12.74 -19.76
N LYS A 106 5.89 -12.71 -20.60
CA LYS A 106 5.74 -13.65 -21.72
C LYS A 106 6.78 -13.44 -22.83
N GLU A 107 7.28 -12.22 -22.98
CA GLU A 107 8.35 -11.93 -23.94
C GLU A 107 9.74 -12.38 -23.44
N PHE A 108 9.96 -12.34 -22.12
CA PHE A 108 11.25 -12.67 -21.48
C PHE A 108 11.09 -13.63 -20.28
N PRO A 109 10.54 -14.84 -20.46
CA PRO A 109 10.20 -15.73 -19.35
C PRO A 109 11.44 -16.27 -18.63
N LEU A 110 12.50 -16.60 -19.37
CA LEU A 110 13.73 -17.16 -18.81
C LEU A 110 14.48 -16.11 -17.96
N GLU A 111 14.58 -14.87 -18.44
CA GLU A 111 15.17 -13.77 -17.68
C GLU A 111 14.33 -13.40 -16.45
N ALA A 112 13.01 -13.61 -16.50
CA ALA A 112 12.13 -13.42 -15.35
C ALA A 112 12.15 -14.59 -14.35
N ASN A 113 12.90 -15.66 -14.64
CA ASN A 113 12.91 -16.91 -13.90
C ASN A 113 11.50 -17.51 -13.75
N LEU A 114 10.76 -17.56 -14.87
CA LEU A 114 9.42 -18.11 -14.97
C LEU A 114 9.38 -19.27 -15.97
N GLU A 115 8.52 -20.24 -15.70
CA GLU A 115 8.21 -21.30 -16.66
C GLU A 115 7.40 -20.70 -17.83
N PRO A 116 7.71 -21.04 -19.10
CA PRO A 116 7.07 -20.41 -20.27
C PRO A 116 5.55 -20.59 -20.37
N ASP A 117 5.00 -21.62 -19.75
CA ASP A 117 3.58 -21.98 -19.74
C ASP A 117 2.80 -21.36 -18.56
N MET A 118 3.46 -20.59 -17.70
CA MET A 118 2.80 -19.87 -16.62
C MET A 118 1.81 -18.82 -17.16
N ASP A 119 0.57 -18.82 -16.67
CA ASP A 119 -0.42 -17.80 -17.03
C ASP A 119 -1.12 -17.18 -15.83
N LEU A 120 -1.80 -16.05 -16.07
CA LEU A 120 -2.56 -15.35 -15.05
C LEU A 120 -3.80 -16.16 -14.65
N LEU A 121 -3.86 -16.55 -13.38
CA LEU A 121 -5.02 -17.21 -12.79
C LEU A 121 -6.24 -16.27 -12.76
N SER A 122 -7.42 -16.83 -12.98
CA SER A 122 -8.67 -16.11 -12.82
C SER A 122 -8.95 -15.76 -11.36
N GLU A 123 -9.79 -14.75 -11.12
CA GLU A 123 -10.19 -14.37 -9.76
C GLU A 123 -10.85 -15.52 -8.99
N VAL A 124 -11.56 -16.41 -9.69
CA VAL A 124 -12.21 -17.59 -9.09
C VAL A 124 -11.17 -18.60 -8.65
N GLU A 125 -10.16 -18.88 -9.48
CA GLU A 125 -9.06 -19.78 -9.13
C GLU A 125 -8.27 -19.23 -7.95
N ILE A 126 -7.90 -17.94 -7.99
CA ILE A 126 -7.21 -17.27 -6.89
C ILE A 126 -8.04 -17.38 -5.60
N HIS A 127 -9.36 -17.17 -5.67
CA HIS A 127 -10.22 -17.29 -4.50
C HIS A 127 -10.22 -18.71 -3.92
N LEU A 128 -10.34 -19.74 -4.76
CA LEU A 128 -10.32 -21.14 -4.32
C LEU A 128 -8.97 -21.52 -3.69
N LEU A 129 -7.87 -21.14 -4.33
CA LEU A 129 -6.51 -21.39 -3.80
C LEU A 129 -6.27 -20.67 -2.48
N LEU A 130 -6.81 -19.46 -2.34
CA LEU A 130 -6.71 -18.68 -1.11
C LEU A 130 -7.47 -19.35 0.05
N GLU A 131 -8.71 -19.80 -0.20
CA GLU A 131 -9.47 -20.54 0.81
C GLU A 131 -8.74 -21.80 1.25
N GLU A 132 -8.25 -22.58 0.28
CA GLU A 132 -7.49 -23.80 0.56
C GLU A 132 -6.19 -23.53 1.32
N ALA A 133 -5.44 -22.48 0.96
CA ALA A 133 -4.20 -22.10 1.64
C ALA A 133 -4.44 -21.72 3.11
N VAL A 134 -5.51 -20.96 3.38
CA VAL A 134 -5.88 -20.61 4.75
C VAL A 134 -6.33 -21.84 5.52
N GLU A 135 -7.16 -22.70 4.93
CA GLU A 135 -7.62 -23.93 5.57
C GLU A 135 -6.44 -24.86 5.93
N ARG A 136 -5.52 -25.10 4.98
CA ARG A 136 -4.29 -25.88 5.22
C ARG A 136 -3.45 -25.30 6.36
N SER A 137 -3.32 -23.97 6.42
CA SER A 137 -2.56 -23.29 7.48
C SER A 137 -3.18 -23.45 8.88
N LEU A 138 -4.51 -23.59 8.97
CA LEU A 138 -5.23 -23.79 10.22
C LEU A 138 -5.20 -25.24 10.69
N MET A 139 -5.17 -26.20 9.77
CA MET A 139 -4.99 -27.61 10.14
C MET A 139 -3.56 -27.86 10.66
N GLY A 140 -2.55 -27.21 10.06
CA GLY A 140 -1.14 -27.47 10.39
C GLY A 140 -0.69 -28.89 10.02
N HIS A 141 0.44 -29.35 10.56
CA HIS A 141 0.97 -30.70 10.27
C HIS A 141 0.22 -31.85 10.99
N GLY A 142 -0.93 -31.61 11.63
CA GLY A 142 -1.65 -32.62 12.39
C GLY A 142 -3.15 -32.37 12.47
N ARG A 143 -3.93 -33.35 12.96
CA ARG A 143 -5.40 -33.22 13.06
C ARG A 143 -5.90 -32.29 14.18
N ARG A 144 -5.01 -31.71 15.00
CA ARG A 144 -5.38 -30.88 16.18
C ARG A 144 -4.72 -29.50 16.13
N PRO A 145 -5.47 -28.40 16.38
CA PRO A 145 -4.92 -27.06 16.43
C PRO A 145 -3.80 -26.93 17.47
N THR A 146 -2.73 -26.23 17.11
CA THR A 146 -1.64 -25.89 18.03
C THR A 146 -2.15 -25.00 19.18
N PRO A 147 -1.49 -24.98 20.35
CA PRO A 147 -1.84 -24.07 21.43
C PRO A 147 -1.86 -22.59 20.98
N ASP A 148 -0.91 -22.18 20.15
CA ASP A 148 -0.82 -20.83 19.60
C ASP A 148 -2.02 -20.49 18.71
N LEU A 149 -2.44 -21.43 17.86
CA LEU A 149 -3.62 -21.25 17.03
C LEU A 149 -4.91 -21.17 17.87
N LYS A 150 -5.04 -22.01 18.90
CA LYS A 150 -6.18 -21.92 19.84
C LYS A 150 -6.21 -20.57 20.54
N PHE A 151 -5.04 -20.03 20.90
CA PHE A 151 -4.93 -18.69 21.46
C PHE A 151 -5.43 -17.65 20.45
N LEU A 152 -4.94 -17.66 19.20
CA LEU A 152 -5.41 -16.71 18.17
C LEU A 152 -6.92 -16.80 17.94
N ILE A 153 -7.48 -18.02 17.85
CA ILE A 153 -8.92 -18.24 17.70
C ILE A 153 -9.69 -17.67 18.91
N SER A 154 -9.17 -17.83 20.12
CA SER A 154 -9.79 -17.25 21.33
C SER A 154 -9.77 -15.73 21.35
N GLN A 155 -8.72 -15.11 20.79
CA GLN A 155 -8.53 -13.65 20.78
C GLN A 155 -9.33 -12.96 19.69
N PHE A 156 -9.31 -13.49 18.46
CA PHE A 156 -9.90 -12.82 17.29
C PHE A 156 -11.22 -13.44 16.83
N GLY A 157 -11.49 -14.69 17.21
CA GLY A 157 -12.52 -15.51 16.60
C GLY A 157 -12.07 -16.11 15.27
N GLU A 158 -12.46 -17.36 15.01
CA GLU A 158 -12.01 -18.12 13.83
C GLU A 158 -12.35 -17.45 12.50
N ALA A 159 -13.61 -17.02 12.32
CA ALA A 159 -14.04 -16.38 11.08
C ALA A 159 -13.33 -15.05 10.79
N SER A 160 -12.99 -14.28 11.84
CA SER A 160 -12.24 -13.03 11.69
C SER A 160 -10.77 -13.29 11.42
N LEU A 161 -10.17 -14.29 12.06
CA LEU A 161 -8.80 -14.73 11.80
C LEU A 161 -8.64 -15.15 10.34
N GLN A 162 -9.52 -16.02 9.84
CA GLN A 162 -9.54 -16.46 8.44
C GLN A 162 -9.67 -15.29 7.47
N ARG A 163 -10.64 -14.38 7.70
CA ARG A 163 -10.81 -13.17 6.86
C ARG A 163 -9.57 -12.28 6.90
N GLY A 164 -8.94 -12.13 8.06
CA GLY A 164 -7.71 -11.35 8.24
C GLY A 164 -6.55 -11.92 7.45
N ILE A 165 -6.28 -13.23 7.56
CA ILE A 165 -5.21 -13.90 6.81
C ILE A 165 -5.45 -13.80 5.29
N ARG A 166 -6.69 -14.03 4.83
CA ARG A 166 -7.04 -13.84 3.41
C ARG A 166 -6.77 -12.42 2.93
N HIS A 167 -7.11 -11.42 3.74
CA HIS A 167 -6.83 -10.02 3.43
C HIS A 167 -5.32 -9.75 3.35
N PHE A 168 -4.53 -10.28 4.30
CA PHE A 168 -3.08 -10.14 4.33
C PHE A 168 -2.40 -10.77 3.11
N ILE A 169 -2.84 -11.96 2.67
CA ILE A 169 -2.29 -12.61 1.47
C ILE A 169 -2.63 -11.80 0.20
N ARG A 170 -3.85 -11.25 0.11
CA ARG A 170 -4.23 -10.37 -1.03
C ARG A 170 -3.41 -9.09 -1.08
N SER A 171 -3.03 -8.54 0.07
CA SER A 171 -2.19 -7.34 0.19
C SER A 171 -0.72 -7.65 0.49
N ARG A 172 -0.24 -8.86 0.17
CA ARG A 172 1.06 -9.37 0.63
C ARG A 172 2.27 -8.54 0.21
N LEU A 173 2.19 -7.84 -0.92
CA LEU A 173 3.25 -6.92 -1.37
C LEU A 173 3.50 -5.78 -0.37
N VAL A 174 2.49 -5.42 0.41
CA VAL A 174 2.56 -4.37 1.45
C VAL A 174 2.60 -5.01 2.84
N THR A 175 1.69 -5.95 3.12
CA THR A 175 1.53 -6.55 4.45
C THR A 175 2.72 -7.41 4.86
N GLY A 176 3.31 -8.17 3.93
CA GLY A 176 4.45 -9.04 4.23
C GLY A 176 5.65 -8.28 4.79
N PRO A 177 6.23 -7.31 4.05
CA PRO A 177 7.35 -6.51 4.54
C PRO A 177 7.06 -5.76 5.84
N LEU A 178 5.85 -5.21 6.00
CA LEU A 178 5.47 -4.47 7.21
C LEU A 178 5.39 -5.37 8.45
N LEU A 179 4.77 -6.55 8.33
CA LEU A 179 4.70 -7.49 9.45
C LEU A 179 6.09 -8.05 9.79
N ASP A 180 6.88 -8.41 8.78
CA ASP A 180 8.27 -8.84 8.97
C ASP A 180 9.08 -7.78 9.73
N GLN A 181 9.00 -6.52 9.29
CA GLN A 181 9.70 -5.42 9.93
C GLN A 181 9.21 -5.20 11.36
N PHE A 182 7.90 -5.18 11.58
CA PHE A 182 7.32 -4.96 12.91
C PHE A 182 7.74 -6.06 13.88
N VAL A 183 7.63 -7.33 13.49
CA VAL A 183 8.01 -8.47 14.34
C VAL A 183 9.51 -8.42 14.65
N ARG A 184 10.36 -8.16 13.66
CA ARG A 184 11.82 -8.06 13.87
C ARG A 184 12.22 -6.89 14.78
N GLN A 185 11.54 -5.75 14.70
CA GLN A 185 11.94 -4.52 15.40
C GLN A 185 11.26 -4.32 16.75
N ARG A 186 10.04 -4.83 16.94
CA ARG A 186 9.18 -4.50 18.09
C ARG A 186 8.85 -5.70 18.97
N VAL A 187 8.86 -6.92 18.43
CA VAL A 187 8.49 -8.12 19.19
C VAL A 187 9.73 -8.76 19.81
N PRO A 188 9.78 -8.98 21.14
CA PRO A 188 10.89 -9.68 21.77
C PRO A 188 11.01 -11.13 21.26
N HIS A 189 12.22 -11.55 20.84
CA HIS A 189 12.45 -12.87 20.25
C HIS A 189 12.18 -14.06 21.19
N THR A 190 12.20 -13.84 22.51
CA THR A 190 11.97 -14.86 23.54
C THR A 190 10.54 -14.82 24.12
N LEU A 191 9.61 -14.16 23.42
CA LEU A 191 8.25 -13.98 23.92
C LEU A 191 7.45 -15.28 23.78
N GLU A 192 7.11 -15.88 24.92
CA GLU A 192 6.20 -17.02 25.00
C GLU A 192 5.02 -16.69 25.92
N LEU A 193 3.82 -17.15 25.57
CA LEU A 193 2.61 -16.90 26.34
C LEU A 193 2.74 -17.32 27.80
N ARG A 194 3.37 -18.47 28.06
CA ARG A 194 3.60 -18.97 29.43
C ARG A 194 4.46 -18.01 30.24
N HIS A 195 5.50 -17.43 29.64
CA HIS A 195 6.35 -16.44 30.29
C HIS A 195 5.59 -15.13 30.57
N VAL A 196 4.75 -14.67 29.62
CA VAL A 196 3.92 -13.47 29.78
C VAL A 196 2.96 -13.62 30.98
N LEU A 197 2.27 -14.75 31.09
CA LEU A 197 1.34 -15.04 32.19
C LEU A 197 2.05 -15.23 33.53
N THR A 198 3.19 -15.92 33.53
CA THR A 198 3.98 -16.16 34.75
C THR A 198 4.53 -14.86 35.32
N LYS A 199 5.09 -13.99 34.47
CA LYS A 199 5.63 -12.68 34.85
C LYS A 199 4.54 -11.77 35.39
N THR A 200 3.41 -11.67 34.68
CA THR A 200 2.28 -10.83 35.09
C THR A 200 1.72 -11.28 36.42
N SER A 201 1.41 -12.58 36.57
CA SER A 201 0.85 -13.12 37.81
C SER A 201 1.79 -12.98 39.01
N SER A 202 3.10 -13.11 38.82
CA SER A 202 4.09 -12.92 39.89
C SER A 202 4.11 -11.45 40.35
N SER A 203 4.17 -10.53 39.39
CA SER A 203 4.19 -9.09 39.68
C SER A 203 2.89 -8.59 40.33
N LEU A 204 1.73 -9.09 39.89
CA LEU A 204 0.44 -8.79 40.51
C LEU A 204 0.36 -9.37 41.93
N ARG A 205 0.81 -10.61 42.15
CA ARG A 205 0.83 -11.23 43.48
C ARG A 205 1.72 -10.47 44.46
N GLU A 206 2.84 -9.94 44.01
CA GLU A 206 3.71 -9.10 44.82
C GLU A 206 3.03 -7.77 45.19
N ALA A 207 2.45 -7.08 44.20
CA ALA A 207 1.71 -5.84 44.43
C ALA A 207 0.52 -6.03 45.38
N LEU A 208 -0.22 -7.14 45.23
CA LEU A 208 -1.35 -7.48 46.09
C LEU A 208 -0.88 -7.85 47.51
N ARG A 209 0.20 -8.62 47.69
CA ARG A 209 0.71 -9.02 49.02
C ARG A 209 1.25 -7.85 49.84
N ASN A 210 1.83 -6.86 49.19
CA ASN A 210 2.34 -5.65 49.86
C ASN A 210 1.21 -4.71 50.33
N HIS A 211 -0.04 -5.02 49.98
CA HIS A 211 -1.20 -4.27 50.40
C HIS A 211 -1.94 -4.99 51.55
N HIS A 212 -2.32 -4.24 52.58
CA HIS A 212 -3.13 -4.77 53.67
C HIS A 212 -4.57 -4.93 53.17
N TRP A 213 -5.11 -6.15 53.17
CA TRP A 213 -6.50 -6.45 52.75
C TRP A 213 -7.34 -6.83 53.96
N ALA A 214 -8.48 -6.17 54.16
CA ALA A 214 -9.44 -6.58 55.20
C ALA A 214 -10.23 -7.84 54.80
N THR A 215 -10.54 -7.95 53.51
CA THR A 215 -11.21 -9.09 52.88
C THR A 215 -10.69 -9.24 51.46
N LEU A 216 -10.42 -10.47 51.02
CA LEU A 216 -9.88 -10.78 49.70
C LEU A 216 -11.03 -11.24 48.78
N PRO A 217 -11.46 -10.43 47.80
CA PRO A 217 -12.49 -10.81 46.85
C PRO A 217 -12.09 -12.07 46.06
N MET A 218 -13.06 -12.89 45.68
CA MET A 218 -12.84 -14.13 44.90
C MET A 218 -11.92 -13.96 43.68
N PRO A 219 -12.05 -12.91 42.84
CA PRO A 219 -11.14 -12.68 41.71
C PRO A 219 -9.66 -12.54 42.12
N LEU A 220 -9.40 -11.89 43.26
CA LEU A 220 -8.05 -11.72 43.79
C LEU A 220 -7.53 -13.00 44.41
N ARG A 221 -8.39 -13.74 45.11
CA ARG A 221 -8.04 -15.03 45.71
C ARG A 221 -7.52 -16.00 44.64
N HIS A 222 -8.21 -16.10 43.51
CA HIS A 222 -7.80 -17.00 42.43
C HIS A 222 -6.41 -16.66 41.88
N VAL A 223 -6.11 -15.38 41.62
CA VAL A 223 -4.77 -14.95 41.15
C VAL A 223 -3.69 -15.12 42.22
N MET A 224 -4.06 -15.03 43.50
CA MET A 224 -3.13 -15.23 44.62
C MET A 224 -2.80 -16.70 44.90
N GLU A 225 -3.78 -17.59 44.74
CA GLU A 225 -3.69 -18.99 45.17
C GLU A 225 -3.48 -19.98 44.01
N SER A 226 -3.88 -19.65 42.78
CA SER A 226 -3.89 -20.60 41.66
C SER A 226 -2.63 -20.56 40.81
N GLN A 227 -2.20 -21.73 40.33
CA GLN A 227 -1.21 -21.88 39.26
C GLN A 227 -1.65 -22.97 38.29
N PRO A 228 -1.69 -22.72 36.96
CA PRO A 228 -1.36 -21.47 36.27
C PRO A 228 -2.49 -20.42 36.29
N VAL A 229 -2.14 -19.13 36.25
CA VAL A 229 -3.09 -18.03 36.04
C VAL A 229 -3.43 -17.95 34.55
N THR A 230 -4.72 -17.88 34.23
CA THR A 230 -5.24 -17.80 32.86
C THR A 230 -5.47 -16.34 32.44
N PRO A 231 -5.58 -16.05 31.12
CA PRO A 231 -6.01 -14.73 30.64
C PRO A 231 -7.36 -14.27 31.22
N PHE A 232 -8.29 -15.21 31.45
CA PHE A 232 -9.61 -14.92 32.01
C PHE A 232 -9.50 -14.37 33.45
N ASP A 233 -8.61 -14.93 34.26
CA ASP A 233 -8.39 -14.47 35.63
C ASP A 233 -7.85 -13.04 35.67
N LEU A 234 -6.96 -12.70 34.75
CA LEU A 234 -6.39 -11.36 34.62
C LEU A 234 -7.43 -10.35 34.16
N GLU A 235 -8.35 -10.73 33.26
CA GLU A 235 -9.49 -9.89 32.88
C GLU A 235 -10.49 -9.71 34.02
N HIS A 236 -10.71 -10.73 34.84
CA HIS A 236 -11.53 -10.61 36.05
C HIS A 236 -10.91 -9.63 37.05
N VAL A 237 -9.59 -9.70 37.29
CA VAL A 237 -8.88 -8.69 38.08
C VAL A 237 -9.05 -7.30 37.45
N ALA A 238 -8.80 -7.15 36.14
CA ALA A 238 -8.97 -5.88 35.45
C ALA A 238 -10.38 -5.31 35.63
N SER A 239 -11.43 -6.13 35.48
CA SER A 239 -12.84 -5.71 35.62
C SER A 239 -13.17 -5.19 37.02
N TYR A 240 -12.50 -5.73 38.04
CA TYR A 240 -12.71 -5.37 39.44
C TYR A 240 -12.15 -3.97 39.77
N PHE A 241 -10.95 -3.65 39.29
CA PHE A 241 -10.25 -2.39 39.57
C PHE A 241 -10.46 -1.30 38.52
N LEU A 242 -10.71 -1.68 37.27
CA LEU A 242 -10.67 -0.78 36.10
C LEU A 242 -12.04 -0.68 35.42
N THR A 243 -12.29 0.47 34.81
CA THR A 243 -13.43 0.67 33.90
C THR A 243 -13.23 -0.13 32.60
N GLN A 244 -14.26 -0.17 31.75
CA GLN A 244 -14.14 -0.78 30.42
C GLN A 244 -13.02 -0.14 29.57
N ASN A 245 -12.74 1.15 29.80
CA ASN A 245 -11.66 1.88 29.12
C ASN A 245 -10.28 1.66 29.76
N GLY A 246 -10.16 0.77 30.76
CA GLY A 246 -8.89 0.48 31.44
C GLY A 246 -8.43 1.53 32.44
N THR A 247 -9.25 2.53 32.77
CA THR A 247 -8.92 3.55 33.78
C THR A 247 -9.27 3.07 35.18
N PRO A 248 -8.49 3.42 36.23
CA PRO A 248 -8.85 3.12 37.62
C PRO A 248 -10.27 3.57 37.97
N ARG A 249 -11.05 2.71 38.63
CA ARG A 249 -12.40 3.07 39.05
C ARG A 249 -12.37 4.04 40.24
N LYS A 250 -13.27 5.03 40.23
CA LYS A 250 -13.52 5.93 41.38
C LYS A 250 -14.51 5.36 42.41
N ARG A 251 -15.19 4.27 42.06
CA ARG A 251 -16.19 3.55 42.86
C ARG A 251 -16.00 2.05 42.67
N LEU A 252 -16.38 1.25 43.66
CA LEU A 252 -16.32 -0.21 43.57
C LEU A 252 -17.15 -0.73 42.39
N SER A 253 -16.72 -1.85 41.81
CA SER A 253 -17.45 -2.54 40.76
C SER A 253 -18.79 -3.07 41.30
N ARG A 254 -19.72 -3.39 40.39
CA ARG A 254 -20.99 -4.04 40.78
C ARG A 254 -20.81 -5.42 41.41
N ALA A 255 -19.62 -6.01 41.27
CA ALA A 255 -19.26 -7.27 41.91
C ALA A 255 -18.90 -7.12 43.41
N CYS A 256 -18.99 -5.91 43.96
CA CYS A 256 -18.75 -5.66 45.39
C CYS A 256 -19.79 -4.66 45.92
N LEU A 257 -20.78 -5.18 46.65
CA LEU A 257 -21.88 -4.43 47.22
C LEU A 257 -21.63 -4.15 48.70
N ARG A 258 -22.30 -3.11 49.22
CA ARG A 258 -22.24 -2.80 50.67
C ARG A 258 -22.78 -3.94 51.52
N ALA A 259 -23.75 -4.70 51.01
CA ALA A 259 -24.35 -5.85 51.68
C ALA A 259 -23.37 -7.00 51.94
N ASP A 260 -22.25 -7.04 51.21
CA ASP A 260 -21.23 -8.09 51.35
C ASP A 260 -20.35 -7.92 52.61
N PHE A 261 -20.62 -6.89 53.43
CA PHE A 261 -19.79 -6.53 54.59
C PHE A 261 -20.63 -6.38 55.86
N ASP A 262 -20.14 -6.94 56.96
CA ASP A 262 -20.81 -6.86 58.27
C ASP A 262 -20.97 -5.40 58.75
N THR A 263 -19.98 -4.55 58.50
CA THR A 263 -19.96 -3.17 59.01
C THR A 263 -19.61 -2.15 57.93
N ARG A 264 -20.05 -0.90 58.15
CA ARG A 264 -19.79 0.21 57.22
C ARG A 264 -18.30 0.53 57.17
N ALA A 265 -17.62 0.45 58.32
CA ALA A 265 -16.19 0.64 58.43
C ALA A 265 -15.41 -0.36 57.56
N LYS A 266 -15.75 -1.66 57.60
CA LYS A 266 -15.13 -2.68 56.73
C LYS A 266 -15.33 -2.37 55.25
N TYR A 267 -16.53 -1.95 54.86
CA TYR A 267 -16.82 -1.55 53.47
C TYR A 267 -16.00 -0.33 53.03
N ASP A 268 -15.97 0.74 53.83
CA ASP A 268 -15.24 1.97 53.48
C ASP A 268 -13.72 1.72 53.46
N GLN A 269 -13.20 0.90 54.39
CA GLN A 269 -11.82 0.44 54.37
C GLN A 269 -11.51 -0.33 53.08
N HIS A 270 -12.30 -1.35 52.74
CA HIS A 270 -12.12 -2.11 51.51
C HIS A 270 -12.19 -1.22 50.26
N ARG A 271 -13.15 -0.29 50.21
CA ARG A 271 -13.27 0.70 49.13
C ARG A 271 -12.00 1.55 49.00
N MET A 272 -11.46 2.06 50.10
CA MET A 272 -10.22 2.84 50.09
C MET A 272 -9.03 2.01 49.58
N GLN A 273 -8.92 0.75 50.01
CA GLN A 273 -7.87 -0.17 49.58
C GLN A 273 -7.93 -0.44 48.07
N VAL A 274 -9.12 -0.78 47.55
CA VAL A 274 -9.32 -1.05 46.12
C VAL A 274 -9.02 0.16 45.25
N ILE A 275 -9.50 1.35 45.64
CA ILE A 275 -9.24 2.59 44.90
C ILE A 275 -7.75 2.98 44.98
N GLY A 276 -7.11 2.78 46.13
CA GLY A 276 -5.70 3.12 46.35
C GLY A 276 -4.74 2.30 45.48
N ILE A 277 -4.96 0.99 45.35
CA ILE A 277 -4.09 0.12 44.55
C ILE A 277 -4.44 0.09 43.05
N ALA A 278 -5.64 0.55 42.67
CA ALA A 278 -6.10 0.48 41.28
C ALA A 278 -5.14 1.06 40.23
N PRO A 279 -4.40 2.18 40.46
CA PRO A 279 -3.39 2.67 39.52
C PRO A 279 -2.23 1.70 39.28
N VAL A 280 -1.78 1.00 40.33
CA VAL A 280 -0.71 -0.02 40.22
C VAL A 280 -1.22 -1.21 39.43
N ILE A 281 -2.43 -1.70 39.74
CA ILE A 281 -3.07 -2.79 38.97
C ILE A 281 -3.25 -2.40 37.50
N ALA A 282 -3.65 -1.15 37.22
CA ALA A 282 -3.79 -0.64 35.86
C ALA A 282 -2.48 -0.74 35.06
N GLU A 283 -1.33 -0.47 35.67
CA GLU A 283 -0.02 -0.59 35.01
C GLU A 283 0.31 -2.06 34.69
N HIS A 284 0.13 -2.97 35.65
CA HIS A 284 0.38 -4.40 35.42
C HIS A 284 -0.53 -4.97 34.33
N ILE A 285 -1.82 -4.65 34.36
CA ILE A 285 -2.78 -5.08 33.32
C ILE A 285 -2.44 -4.48 31.97
N ARG A 286 -2.05 -3.19 31.90
CA ARG A 286 -1.65 -2.55 30.63
C ARG A 286 -0.39 -3.20 30.04
N ARG A 287 0.60 -3.52 30.89
CA ARG A 287 1.81 -4.23 30.46
C ARG A 287 1.47 -5.64 29.95
N TRP A 288 0.63 -6.36 30.68
CA TRP A 288 0.18 -7.69 30.28
C TRP A 288 -0.54 -7.66 28.93
N ARG A 289 -1.53 -6.79 28.75
CA ARG A 289 -2.26 -6.66 27.47
C ARG A 289 -1.32 -6.35 26.31
N ARG A 290 -0.34 -5.45 26.51
CA ARG A 290 0.70 -5.16 25.52
C ARG A 290 1.54 -6.38 25.16
N ASP A 291 1.98 -7.15 26.16
CA ASP A 291 2.78 -8.35 25.94
C ASP A 291 1.96 -9.45 25.25
N VAL A 292 0.66 -9.56 25.55
CA VAL A 292 -0.30 -10.43 24.85
C VAL A 292 -0.50 -9.99 23.40
N ASP A 293 -0.65 -8.68 23.13
CA ASP A 293 -0.77 -8.15 21.78
C ASP A 293 0.48 -8.45 20.94
N PHE A 294 1.68 -8.29 21.51
CA PHE A 294 2.92 -8.65 20.82
C PHE A 294 3.00 -10.14 20.50
N TYR A 295 2.59 -11.00 21.44
CA TYR A 295 2.53 -12.44 21.19
C TYR A 295 1.49 -12.78 20.12
N ALA A 296 0.31 -12.14 20.15
CA ALA A 296 -0.70 -12.31 19.11
C ALA A 296 -0.20 -11.89 17.73
N ILE A 297 0.50 -10.77 17.62
CA ILE A 297 1.10 -10.31 16.34
C ILE A 297 2.16 -11.30 15.85
N GLN A 298 2.99 -11.84 16.74
CA GLN A 298 3.99 -12.85 16.40
C GLN A 298 3.36 -14.12 15.83
N GLU A 299 2.34 -14.66 16.50
CA GLU A 299 1.67 -15.89 16.07
C GLU A 299 0.84 -15.65 14.81
N LEU A 300 0.21 -14.48 14.68
CA LEU A 300 -0.48 -14.06 13.46
C LEU A 300 0.47 -13.97 12.27
N TRP A 301 1.68 -13.46 12.48
CA TRP A 301 2.73 -13.41 11.46
C TRP A 301 3.19 -14.80 11.02
N LYS A 302 3.40 -15.73 11.98
CA LYS A 302 3.73 -17.13 11.65
C LYS A 302 2.61 -17.80 10.85
N LEU A 303 1.35 -17.61 11.24
CA LEU A 303 0.19 -18.12 10.53
C LEU A 303 0.10 -17.54 9.11
N TYR A 304 0.27 -16.22 8.97
CA TYR A 304 0.31 -15.55 7.67
C TYR A 304 1.42 -16.10 6.77
N ARG A 305 2.63 -16.32 7.32
CA ARG A 305 3.76 -16.85 6.56
C ARG A 305 3.47 -18.28 6.06
N SER A 306 2.93 -19.14 6.94
CA SER A 306 2.51 -20.50 6.57
C SER A 306 1.44 -20.48 5.48
N ALA A 307 0.38 -19.69 5.66
CA ALA A 307 -0.69 -19.57 4.67
C ALA A 307 -0.20 -18.97 3.33
N SER A 308 0.72 -18.01 3.37
CA SER A 308 1.33 -17.43 2.17
C SER A 308 2.19 -18.45 1.42
N GLN A 309 2.94 -19.29 2.14
CA GLN A 309 3.71 -20.38 1.54
C GLN A 309 2.79 -21.40 0.87
N HIS A 310 1.72 -21.83 1.55
CA HIS A 310 0.72 -22.72 0.94
C HIS A 310 0.09 -22.10 -0.31
N PHE A 311 -0.25 -20.81 -0.27
CA PHE A 311 -0.82 -20.11 -1.41
C PHE A 311 0.15 -20.04 -2.58
N THR A 312 1.44 -19.77 -2.34
CA THR A 312 2.47 -19.78 -3.39
C THR A 312 2.63 -21.18 -3.99
N SER A 313 2.78 -22.23 -3.18
CA SER A 313 2.93 -23.60 -3.68
C SER A 313 1.71 -24.07 -4.47
N LEU A 314 0.50 -23.75 -4.02
CA LEU A 314 -0.74 -24.06 -4.73
C LEU A 314 -0.84 -23.37 -6.10
N LYS A 315 -0.27 -22.17 -6.24
CA LYS A 315 -0.20 -21.45 -7.52
C LYS A 315 0.82 -22.09 -8.45
N GLU A 316 2.00 -22.42 -7.92
CA GLU A 316 3.06 -23.12 -8.66
C GLU A 316 2.59 -24.48 -9.19
N GLU A 317 1.89 -25.28 -8.36
CA GLU A 317 1.29 -26.55 -8.76
C GLU A 317 0.29 -26.43 -9.93
N ARG A 318 -0.29 -25.25 -10.14
CA ARG A 318 -1.21 -24.96 -11.25
C ARG A 318 -0.56 -24.25 -12.43
N GLY A 319 0.76 -24.00 -12.40
CA GLY A 319 1.41 -23.18 -13.41
C GLY A 319 0.83 -21.77 -13.47
N GLY A 320 0.42 -21.22 -12.32
CA GLY A 320 -0.39 -20.00 -12.28
C GLY A 320 0.29 -18.83 -11.58
N LEU A 321 0.12 -17.62 -12.11
CA LEU A 321 0.50 -16.37 -11.47
C LEU A 321 -0.76 -15.61 -11.05
N ASP A 322 -0.68 -14.85 -9.95
CA ASP A 322 -1.66 -13.81 -9.68
C ASP A 322 -1.11 -12.41 -10.06
N PHE A 323 -1.97 -11.39 -9.97
CA PHE A 323 -1.61 -10.01 -10.28
C PHE A 323 -0.37 -9.51 -9.53
N SER A 324 -0.27 -9.84 -8.24
CA SER A 324 0.83 -9.37 -7.40
C SER A 324 2.14 -10.06 -7.79
N ASP A 325 2.10 -11.32 -8.24
CA ASP A 325 3.29 -12.00 -8.77
C ASP A 325 3.73 -11.34 -10.08
N VAL A 326 2.79 -11.10 -11.00
CA VAL A 326 3.07 -10.48 -12.30
C VAL A 326 3.79 -9.14 -12.15
N VAL A 327 3.31 -8.28 -11.25
CA VAL A 327 3.98 -7.00 -10.97
C VAL A 327 5.35 -7.23 -10.33
N HIS A 328 5.47 -8.14 -9.37
CA HIS A 328 6.73 -8.39 -8.68
C HIS A 328 7.82 -8.95 -9.60
N HIS A 329 7.49 -9.95 -10.43
CA HIS A 329 8.42 -10.51 -11.42
C HIS A 329 8.83 -9.46 -12.47
N ALA A 330 7.88 -8.62 -12.93
CA ALA A 330 8.20 -7.57 -13.90
C ALA A 330 9.15 -6.51 -13.31
N VAL A 331 8.94 -6.08 -12.06
CA VAL A 331 9.85 -5.17 -11.36
C VAL A 331 11.24 -5.79 -11.20
N ASN A 332 11.30 -7.06 -10.77
CA ASN A 332 12.58 -7.76 -10.60
C ASN A 332 13.33 -7.87 -11.93
N LEU A 333 12.63 -8.23 -13.01
CA LEU A 333 13.20 -8.32 -14.36
C LEU A 333 13.84 -7.00 -14.80
N LEU A 334 13.12 -5.88 -14.65
CA LEU A 334 13.63 -4.56 -15.05
C LEU A 334 14.81 -4.08 -14.19
N ASN A 335 14.87 -4.50 -12.92
CA ASN A 335 15.94 -4.15 -11.99
C ASN A 335 17.22 -4.99 -12.17
N GLN A 336 17.16 -6.14 -12.85
CA GLN A 336 18.31 -7.01 -13.08
C GLN A 336 19.23 -6.47 -14.19
N ARG A 337 20.01 -5.43 -13.88
CA ARG A 337 20.89 -4.70 -14.83
C ARG A 337 21.91 -5.58 -15.59
N GLY A 338 22.31 -6.72 -15.02
CA GLY A 338 23.27 -7.64 -15.65
C GLY A 338 22.64 -8.56 -16.70
N ILE A 339 21.72 -9.42 -16.25
CA ILE A 339 21.10 -10.49 -17.04
C ILE A 339 20.16 -9.91 -18.11
N PHE A 340 19.49 -8.80 -17.82
CA PHE A 340 18.47 -8.22 -18.70
C PHE A 340 19.01 -7.15 -19.68
N SER A 341 20.32 -6.89 -19.72
CA SER A 341 20.91 -5.77 -20.48
C SER A 341 20.55 -5.74 -21.98
N GLN A 342 20.57 -6.89 -22.67
CA GLN A 342 20.23 -6.97 -24.10
C GLN A 342 18.73 -6.84 -24.36
N SER A 343 17.91 -7.47 -23.53
CA SER A 343 16.44 -7.43 -23.61
C SER A 343 15.89 -6.05 -23.23
N ARG A 344 16.56 -5.34 -22.32
CA ARG A 344 16.30 -3.94 -21.97
C ARG A 344 16.51 -2.99 -23.15
N PHE A 345 17.58 -3.16 -23.92
CA PHE A 345 17.80 -2.39 -25.15
C PHE A 345 16.66 -2.57 -26.16
N ARG A 346 16.03 -3.75 -26.23
CA ARG A 346 14.85 -3.99 -27.08
C ARG A 346 13.63 -3.20 -26.59
N LEU A 347 13.43 -3.09 -25.28
CA LEU A 347 12.35 -2.29 -24.69
C LEU A 347 12.59 -0.80 -24.87
N GLU A 348 13.81 -0.33 -24.62
CA GLU A 348 14.26 1.06 -24.83
C GLU A 348 14.08 1.48 -26.30
N SER A 349 14.47 0.60 -27.24
CA SER A 349 14.29 0.85 -28.67
C SER A 349 12.83 0.79 -29.12
N ARG A 350 11.98 0.10 -28.34
CA ARG A 350 10.56 -0.06 -28.67
C ARG A 350 9.76 1.12 -28.17
N TYR A 351 9.86 1.49 -26.89
CA TYR A 351 9.02 2.54 -26.28
C TYR A 351 9.82 3.82 -26.06
N HIS A 352 9.37 4.90 -26.70
CA HIS A 352 9.98 6.23 -26.54
C HIS A 352 9.10 7.16 -25.70
N HIS A 353 7.81 6.85 -25.58
CA HIS A 353 6.85 7.69 -24.88
C HIS A 353 6.03 6.84 -23.92
N LEU A 354 5.89 7.30 -22.67
CA LEU A 354 5.07 6.65 -21.64
C LEU A 354 4.01 7.62 -21.15
N LEU A 355 2.76 7.21 -21.28
CA LEU A 355 1.60 7.94 -20.78
C LEU A 355 0.95 7.11 -19.66
N ILE A 356 0.73 7.70 -18.49
CA ILE A 356 0.13 7.01 -17.34
C ILE A 356 -1.14 7.74 -16.93
N ASP A 357 -2.27 7.03 -17.01
CA ASP A 357 -3.55 7.49 -16.51
C ASP A 357 -3.78 7.08 -15.05
N GLU A 358 -4.55 7.87 -14.32
CA GLU A 358 -4.93 7.66 -12.91
C GLU A 358 -3.72 7.34 -11.98
N PHE A 359 -2.65 8.14 -12.10
CA PHE A 359 -1.39 7.94 -11.37
C PHE A 359 -1.58 7.93 -9.84
N GLN A 360 -2.58 8.62 -9.31
CA GLN A 360 -2.86 8.66 -7.86
C GLN A 360 -3.27 7.31 -7.27
N ASP A 361 -3.74 6.36 -8.10
CA ASP A 361 -4.17 5.04 -7.65
C ASP A 361 -3.01 4.02 -7.68
N THR A 362 -1.77 4.49 -7.90
CA THR A 362 -0.58 3.64 -7.90
C THR A 362 -0.07 3.32 -6.49
N ASN A 363 0.30 2.06 -6.26
CA ASN A 363 0.99 1.64 -5.04
C ASN A 363 2.53 1.67 -5.19
N GLU A 364 3.27 1.45 -4.10
CA GLU A 364 4.74 1.50 -4.08
C GLU A 364 5.40 0.55 -5.09
N MET A 365 4.85 -0.65 -5.30
CA MET A 365 5.37 -1.62 -6.27
C MET A 365 5.09 -1.19 -7.72
N GLN A 366 3.89 -0.67 -8.00
CA GLN A 366 3.57 -0.10 -9.32
C GLN A 366 4.39 1.14 -9.62
N TRP A 367 4.72 1.92 -8.58
CA TRP A 367 5.64 3.03 -8.71
C TRP A 367 7.07 2.55 -8.99
N SER A 368 7.56 1.55 -8.26
CA SER A 368 8.86 0.92 -8.54
C SER A 368 8.94 0.38 -9.97
N LEU A 369 7.85 -0.19 -10.48
CA LEU A 369 7.73 -0.60 -11.88
C LEU A 369 7.87 0.60 -12.84
N ILE A 370 7.10 1.66 -12.61
CA ILE A 370 7.17 2.88 -13.43
C ILE A 370 8.58 3.49 -13.39
N GLN A 371 9.20 3.58 -12.21
CA GLN A 371 10.58 4.05 -12.06
C GLN A 371 11.55 3.15 -12.80
N SER A 372 11.42 1.83 -12.68
CA SER A 372 12.29 0.88 -13.37
C SER A 372 12.16 1.01 -14.89
N LEU A 373 10.95 1.27 -15.40
CA LEU A 373 10.73 1.57 -16.82
C LEU A 373 11.41 2.88 -17.22
N ILE A 374 11.22 3.94 -16.44
CA ILE A 374 11.79 5.25 -16.74
C ILE A 374 13.32 5.24 -16.65
N ASP A 375 13.88 4.66 -15.59
CA ASP A 375 15.31 4.45 -15.40
C ASP A 375 15.87 3.53 -16.50
N SER A 376 15.07 2.54 -16.93
CA SER A 376 15.44 1.74 -18.10
C SER A 376 15.67 2.59 -19.32
N TRP A 377 14.80 3.57 -19.57
CA TRP A 377 14.90 4.46 -20.72
C TRP A 377 15.82 5.67 -20.53
N GLY A 378 16.22 5.95 -19.28
CA GLY A 378 16.88 7.19 -18.84
C GLY A 378 18.40 7.12 -18.73
N GLU A 379 19.07 6.01 -19.01
CA GLU A 379 20.55 5.91 -18.98
C GLU A 379 21.26 6.78 -20.05
N GLY A 380 20.50 7.57 -20.83
CA GLY A 380 21.00 8.67 -21.68
C GLY A 380 20.75 10.11 -21.17
N ALA A 381 19.97 10.37 -20.12
CA ALA A 381 19.72 11.73 -19.62
C ALA A 381 19.29 11.78 -18.14
N GLY A 382 20.22 12.19 -17.26
CA GLY A 382 20.07 12.25 -15.80
C GLY A 382 19.20 13.39 -15.24
N LEU A 383 18.02 13.67 -15.82
CA LEU A 383 17.13 14.76 -15.40
C LEU A 383 15.81 14.30 -14.76
N VAL A 384 15.61 12.99 -14.60
CA VAL A 384 14.32 12.41 -14.24
C VAL A 384 13.95 12.60 -12.75
N GLN A 385 14.94 12.75 -11.87
CA GLN A 385 14.72 12.70 -10.42
C GLN A 385 14.00 13.95 -9.86
N ASP A 386 14.21 15.14 -10.42
CA ASP A 386 13.71 16.40 -9.84
C ASP A 386 12.23 16.69 -10.12
N ALA A 387 11.72 16.36 -11.31
CA ALA A 387 10.29 16.46 -11.60
C ALA A 387 9.46 15.47 -10.76
N ILE A 388 10.05 14.30 -10.51
CA ILE A 388 9.48 13.17 -9.77
C ILE A 388 9.42 13.45 -8.26
N ALA A 389 10.51 13.94 -7.66
CA ALA A 389 10.56 14.31 -6.25
C ALA A 389 9.52 15.39 -5.90
N ASN A 390 9.27 16.31 -6.83
CA ASN A 390 8.30 17.40 -6.65
C ASN A 390 6.83 16.96 -6.78
N ALA A 391 6.52 15.96 -7.60
CA ALA A 391 5.18 15.33 -7.65
C ALA A 391 4.87 14.52 -6.38
N GLN A 392 5.90 13.89 -5.79
CA GLN A 392 5.78 13.25 -4.47
C GLN A 392 5.63 14.27 -3.34
N ALA A 393 6.32 15.42 -3.42
CA ALA A 393 6.24 16.48 -2.41
C ALA A 393 4.89 17.22 -2.42
N SER A 394 4.19 17.30 -3.55
CA SER A 394 2.91 17.99 -3.67
C SER A 394 1.69 17.20 -3.19
N GLY A 395 1.76 15.87 -3.17
CA GLY A 395 0.85 15.04 -2.42
C GLY A 395 1.39 14.85 -1.01
N ARG A 396 0.95 15.66 -0.02
CA ARG A 396 1.38 15.65 1.41
C ARG A 396 1.90 14.29 1.91
N GLY A 397 3.17 14.00 1.63
CA GLY A 397 3.96 12.93 2.21
C GLY A 397 4.70 13.47 3.42
N LYS A 398 3.96 13.83 4.48
CA LYS A 398 4.58 13.80 5.80
C LYS A 398 4.54 12.35 6.25
N GLY A 399 5.73 11.79 6.48
CA GLY A 399 5.86 10.60 7.30
C GLY A 399 5.12 10.81 8.62
N ARG A 400 3.94 10.22 8.72
CA ARG A 400 3.24 9.71 9.91
C ARG A 400 1.86 9.26 9.45
N THR A 401 1.66 7.94 9.49
CA THR A 401 0.38 7.27 9.42
C THR A 401 -0.58 7.87 10.45
N GLU A 402 -1.52 8.70 10.02
CA GLU A 402 -2.76 8.99 10.76
C GLU A 402 -3.79 9.66 9.85
N HIS A 403 -4.98 9.06 9.80
CA HIS A 403 -6.26 9.53 9.25
C HIS A 403 -6.37 9.85 7.74
N LEU A 404 -6.86 8.83 7.02
CA LEU A 404 -7.56 8.98 5.74
C LEU A 404 -8.93 9.64 5.96
N SER A 405 -9.04 10.93 5.67
CA SER A 405 -10.30 11.54 5.23
C SER A 405 -10.05 12.83 4.45
N GLY A 406 -10.49 12.87 3.18
CA GLY A 406 -10.79 14.11 2.47
C GLY A 406 -10.01 14.37 1.17
N GLY A 407 -10.75 14.47 0.05
CA GLY A 407 -10.39 15.25 -1.14
C GLY A 407 -9.42 14.62 -2.13
N ARG A 408 -9.90 13.72 -3.00
CA ARG A 408 -9.13 13.14 -4.12
C ARG A 408 -8.95 14.15 -5.26
N SER A 409 -7.81 14.84 -5.31
CA SER A 409 -7.31 15.39 -6.58
C SER A 409 -6.72 14.23 -7.39
N LYS A 410 -7.03 14.15 -8.68
CA LYS A 410 -6.51 13.11 -9.57
C LYS A 410 -5.23 13.61 -10.24
N THR A 411 -4.30 12.75 -10.60
CA THR A 411 -3.01 13.11 -11.21
C THR A 411 -2.73 12.21 -12.42
N ILE A 412 -2.19 12.80 -13.50
CA ILE A 412 -1.74 12.09 -14.70
C ILE A 412 -0.26 12.40 -14.90
N CYS A 413 0.53 11.41 -15.31
CA CYS A 413 1.94 11.58 -15.63
C CYS A 413 2.21 11.24 -17.10
N LEU A 414 2.98 12.09 -17.77
CA LEU A 414 3.29 12.03 -19.19
C LEU A 414 4.80 12.20 -19.36
N TRP A 415 5.44 11.23 -20.01
CA TRP A 415 6.89 11.18 -20.11
C TRP A 415 7.39 10.87 -21.52
N MET A 416 8.54 11.43 -21.89
CA MET A 416 9.29 11.13 -23.11
C MET A 416 10.74 10.75 -22.81
N ALA A 417 11.18 9.67 -23.47
CA ALA A 417 12.57 9.38 -23.76
C ALA A 417 12.93 9.90 -25.15
N ARG A 418 14.06 10.58 -25.27
CA ARG A 418 14.70 10.87 -26.56
C ARG A 418 15.96 10.01 -26.68
N CYS A 419 15.95 8.99 -27.54
CA CYS A 419 17.18 8.31 -27.93
C CYS A 419 18.03 9.26 -28.78
N ALA A 420 19.09 9.82 -28.20
CA ALA A 420 20.04 10.64 -28.93
C ALA A 420 20.75 9.78 -30.00
N ARG A 421 20.41 9.96 -31.28
CA ARG A 421 21.36 9.64 -32.35
C ARG A 421 22.48 10.66 -32.26
N ARG A 422 23.68 10.21 -31.93
CA ARG A 422 24.90 11.03 -32.00
C ARG A 422 25.07 11.55 -33.42
N SER A 423 24.95 12.86 -33.59
CA SER A 423 25.55 13.59 -34.71
C SER A 423 25.90 15.00 -34.26
N GLY A 424 27.20 15.22 -34.04
CA GLY A 424 27.95 16.41 -34.40
C GLY A 424 27.58 17.79 -33.80
N GLU A 425 28.58 18.37 -33.15
CA GLU A 425 28.97 19.80 -33.18
C GLU A 425 28.37 20.78 -32.15
N HIS A 426 29.23 21.10 -31.17
CA HIS A 426 29.60 22.42 -30.63
C HIS A 426 28.67 23.65 -30.83
N ARG A 427 28.24 24.28 -29.73
CA ARG A 427 28.79 25.57 -29.19
C ARG A 427 27.97 26.18 -28.04
N ASN A 428 28.69 26.53 -26.98
CA ASN A 428 28.68 27.77 -26.18
C ASN A 428 27.36 28.46 -25.70
N GLN A 429 27.29 28.63 -24.38
CA GLN A 429 27.25 29.90 -23.59
C GLN A 429 26.17 29.99 -22.49
N ILE A 430 26.61 30.54 -21.34
CA ILE A 430 25.97 30.80 -20.03
C ILE A 430 25.73 32.35 -19.94
N PRO A 431 25.13 32.96 -18.89
CA PRO A 431 23.82 32.88 -18.20
C PRO A 431 23.04 34.24 -18.24
N HIS A 432 21.91 34.38 -17.52
CA HIS A 432 21.71 35.50 -16.55
C HIS A 432 20.47 35.29 -15.63
N GLU A 433 20.64 35.70 -14.36
CA GLU A 433 19.69 35.72 -13.23
C GLU A 433 18.68 36.89 -13.30
N HIS A 434 17.52 36.78 -12.63
CA HIS A 434 17.12 37.71 -11.53
C HIS A 434 15.76 37.40 -10.87
N SER A 435 15.69 37.80 -9.60
CA SER A 435 14.68 37.55 -8.55
C SER A 435 13.57 38.62 -8.53
N ALA A 436 12.36 38.30 -8.03
CA ALA A 436 11.68 39.07 -6.95
C ALA A 436 10.27 38.53 -6.58
N LYS A 437 9.92 38.76 -5.31
CA LYS A 437 8.74 38.32 -4.54
C LYS A 437 7.48 39.19 -4.78
N GLY A 438 6.30 38.60 -4.56
CA GLY A 438 5.06 39.33 -4.20
C GLY A 438 3.81 38.43 -4.04
N ARG A 439 3.16 38.44 -2.86
CA ARG A 439 1.75 38.04 -2.62
C ARG A 439 0.97 39.35 -2.37
N PRO A 440 -0.33 39.52 -2.74
CA PRO A 440 -1.51 38.81 -2.13
C PRO A 440 -2.72 38.75 -3.12
N PRO A 441 -4.03 38.69 -2.73
CA PRO A 441 -4.78 38.00 -1.67
C PRO A 441 -5.81 36.98 -2.23
N ILE A 442 -6.46 36.23 -1.34
CA ILE A 442 -7.44 35.15 -1.62
C ILE A 442 -8.86 35.73 -1.76
N THR A 443 -9.55 35.40 -2.85
CA THR A 443 -11.03 35.38 -2.96
C THR A 443 -11.45 34.25 -3.90
N HIS A 444 -12.14 33.23 -3.36
CA HIS A 444 -12.73 32.13 -4.13
C HIS A 444 -13.92 32.61 -4.97
N PRO A 445 -14.05 32.09 -6.21
CA PRO A 445 -15.02 31.04 -6.50
C PRO A 445 -14.29 29.76 -6.91
N SER A 446 -14.96 28.60 -6.87
CA SER A 446 -14.36 27.27 -7.15
C SER A 446 -13.44 27.26 -8.39
N GLU A 447 -12.13 27.34 -8.15
CA GLU A 447 -11.10 27.42 -9.18
C GLU A 447 -10.94 26.08 -9.90
N PHE A 448 -11.18 26.08 -11.21
CA PHE A 448 -10.71 25.04 -12.12
C PHE A 448 -9.20 25.21 -12.30
N SER A 449 -8.41 24.63 -11.40
CA SER A 449 -6.95 24.67 -11.47
C SER A 449 -6.42 23.40 -12.13
N ILE A 450 -5.89 23.53 -13.35
CA ILE A 450 -4.95 22.56 -13.92
C ILE A 450 -3.55 23.05 -13.53
N SER A 451 -2.84 22.30 -12.70
CA SER A 451 -1.44 22.60 -12.38
C SER A 451 -0.54 21.70 -13.21
N THR A 452 0.19 22.30 -14.15
CA THR A 452 1.20 21.64 -14.97
C THR A 452 2.58 21.90 -14.37
N ARG A 453 3.32 20.85 -14.01
CA ARG A 453 4.75 20.98 -13.69
C ARG A 453 5.56 20.59 -14.91
N LEU A 454 6.34 21.54 -15.42
CA LEU A 454 7.18 21.41 -16.60
C LEU A 454 8.65 21.29 -16.19
N THR A 455 9.35 20.35 -16.80
CA THR A 455 10.82 20.32 -16.82
C THR A 455 11.26 20.30 -18.29
N PRO A 456 12.04 21.30 -18.75
CA PRO A 456 12.49 21.37 -20.14
C PRO A 456 13.47 20.22 -20.47
N LEU A 457 13.45 19.77 -21.73
CA LEU A 457 14.46 18.86 -22.27
C LEU A 457 15.76 19.63 -22.50
N SER A 458 16.85 19.28 -21.81
CA SER A 458 18.18 19.77 -22.19
C SER A 458 18.57 19.18 -23.55
N GLN A 459 18.99 20.04 -24.48
CA GLN A 459 19.39 19.66 -25.84
C GLN A 459 20.56 18.67 -25.88
#